data_AF-A0A7W8FA43-F1
#
_entry.id   AF-A0A7W8FA43-F1
#
_cell.length_a   1.000
_cell.length_b   1.000
_cell.length_c   1.000
_cell.angle_alpha   90.00
_cell.angle_beta   90.00
_cell.angle_gamma   90.00
#
_symmetry.space_group_name_H-M   'P 1'
#
loop_
_entity.id
_entity.type
_entity.pdbx_description
1 polymer ?
#
loop_
_entity_poly.entity_id
_entity_poly.type
_entity_poly.pdbx_seq_one_letter_code
_entity_poly.pdbx_strand_id
1 'polypeptide(L)'
;MSGLLGGADVDTEAKELLETDADDYTWAAAAIGAQNAASHQLATGEPVMAIGGFNGTDPSPTLAQFQQYMKDGKIHYFVSGGGSRLPRDAMHALSPHRAQSRVHPVRGSTPGTPGART
;
A
#
# COMPACT_ATOMS: atom_id res chain seq x y z
N MET A 1 -19.40 -2.93 -2.29
CA MET A 1 -18.28 -3.67 -1.68
C MET A 1 -17.46 -4.23 -2.83
N SER A 2 -16.27 -3.71 -3.08
CA SER A 2 -15.20 -4.31 -3.89
C SER A 2 -14.15 -3.24 -4.18
N GLY A 3 -12.89 -3.55 -3.88
CA GLY A 3 -11.75 -2.62 -3.98
C GLY A 3 -10.66 -2.86 -2.92
N LEU A 4 -10.93 -3.72 -1.93
CA LEU A 4 -10.00 -4.01 -0.83
C LEU A 4 -9.11 -5.24 -1.06
N LEU A 5 -9.33 -6.03 -2.11
CA LEU A 5 -8.68 -7.34 -2.23
C LEU A 5 -7.19 -7.18 -2.62
N GLY A 6 -6.88 -6.49 -3.72
CA GLY A 6 -5.48 -6.44 -4.20
C GLY A 6 -4.46 -5.72 -3.32
N GLY A 7 -4.89 -4.90 -2.35
CA GLY A 7 -3.98 -4.29 -1.36
C GLY A 7 -3.73 -5.20 -0.16
N ALA A 8 -4.81 -5.76 0.39
CA ALA A 8 -4.73 -6.71 1.50
C ALA A 8 -4.02 -8.01 1.10
N ASP A 9 -4.15 -8.45 -0.16
CA ASP A 9 -3.46 -9.63 -0.68
C ASP A 9 -1.94 -9.40 -0.72
N VAL A 10 -1.47 -8.25 -1.21
CA VAL A 10 -0.04 -7.89 -1.21
C VAL A 10 0.51 -7.76 0.21
N ASP A 11 -0.28 -7.19 1.13
CA ASP A 11 0.11 -7.11 2.54
C ASP A 11 0.20 -8.50 3.20
N THR A 12 -0.65 -9.45 2.78
CA THR A 12 -0.64 -10.83 3.28
C THR A 12 0.53 -11.63 2.69
N GLU A 13 0.77 -11.55 1.39
CA GLU A 13 1.91 -12.21 0.73
C GLU A 13 3.25 -11.64 1.22
N ALA A 14 3.36 -10.32 1.39
CA ALA A 14 4.55 -9.70 1.95
C ALA A 14 4.76 -10.13 3.40
N LYS A 15 3.69 -10.29 4.18
CA LYS A 15 3.77 -10.81 5.54
C LYS A 15 4.27 -12.26 5.56
N GLU A 16 3.68 -13.16 4.77
CA GLU A 16 4.08 -14.57 4.70
C GLU A 16 5.54 -14.71 4.26
N LEU A 17 5.99 -13.91 3.28
CA LEU A 17 7.40 -13.89 2.87
C LEU A 17 8.31 -13.46 4.02
N LEU A 18 7.95 -12.42 4.76
CA LEU A 18 8.75 -11.94 5.89
C LEU A 18 8.79 -12.90 7.07
N GLU A 19 7.77 -13.74 7.24
CA GLU A 19 7.74 -14.79 8.27
C GLU A 19 8.50 -16.06 7.84
N THR A 20 8.70 -16.26 6.54
CA THR A 20 9.37 -17.46 6.00
C THR A 20 10.84 -17.47 6.40
N ASP A 21 11.23 -18.53 7.11
CA ASP A 21 12.61 -18.78 7.60
C ASP A 21 13.18 -17.60 8.41
N ALA A 22 12.34 -16.74 8.99
CA ALA A 22 12.77 -15.52 9.67
C ALA A 22 13.78 -15.78 10.80
N ASP A 23 13.62 -16.90 11.51
CA ASP A 23 14.49 -17.35 12.61
C ASP A 23 15.94 -17.65 12.16
N ASP A 24 16.18 -17.92 10.88
CA ASP A 24 17.52 -18.18 10.33
C ASP A 24 18.32 -16.88 10.09
N TYR A 25 17.64 -15.73 10.17
CA TYR A 25 18.22 -14.41 9.88
C TYR A 25 18.20 -13.53 11.13
N THR A 26 19.15 -12.59 11.21
CA THR A 26 19.13 -11.59 12.29
C THR A 26 17.99 -10.58 12.10
N TRP A 27 17.67 -10.28 10.84
CA TRP A 27 16.57 -9.42 10.44
C TRP A 27 15.81 -10.08 9.29
N ALA A 28 14.51 -10.30 9.48
CA ALA A 28 13.63 -10.78 8.42
C ALA A 28 13.59 -9.79 7.24
N ALA A 29 13.71 -8.49 7.51
CA ALA A 29 13.89 -7.50 6.46
C ALA A 29 14.72 -6.30 6.87
N ALA A 30 15.16 -5.56 5.85
CA ALA A 30 15.61 -4.20 5.99
C ALA A 30 14.73 -3.26 5.17
N ALA A 31 14.32 -2.15 5.77
CA ALA A 31 13.44 -1.16 5.16
C ALA A 31 14.02 0.24 5.29
N ILE A 32 13.84 1.06 4.25
CA ILE A 32 14.21 2.48 4.31
C ILE A 32 13.22 3.22 5.22
N GLY A 33 13.76 3.90 6.23
CA GLY A 33 13.00 4.70 7.17
C GLY A 33 12.44 3.91 8.36
N ALA A 34 12.55 4.48 9.56
CA ALA A 34 12.08 3.84 10.81
C ALA A 34 10.57 3.55 10.82
N GLN A 35 9.75 4.40 10.19
CA GLN A 35 8.30 4.21 10.12
C GLN A 35 7.91 2.98 9.28
N ASN A 36 8.63 2.76 8.18
CA ASN A 36 8.39 1.62 7.32
C ASN A 36 8.80 0.32 8.04
N ALA A 37 9.99 0.31 8.64
CA ALA A 37 10.46 -0.81 9.45
C ALA A 37 9.50 -1.16 10.60
N ALA A 38 9.03 -0.16 11.34
CA ALA A 38 8.06 -0.37 12.42
C ALA A 38 6.73 -0.94 11.93
N SER A 39 6.24 -0.49 10.76
CA SER A 39 4.98 -0.99 10.20
C SER A 39 5.07 -2.48 9.86
N HIS A 40 6.18 -2.91 9.25
CA HIS A 40 6.42 -4.32 8.95
C HIS A 40 6.60 -5.15 10.23
N GLN A 41 7.41 -4.68 11.17
CA GLN A 41 7.64 -5.39 12.43
C GLN A 41 6.35 -5.58 13.25
N LEU A 42 5.42 -4.62 13.24
CA LEU A 42 4.12 -4.77 13.89
C LEU A 42 3.19 -5.75 13.14
N ALA A 43 3.30 -5.82 11.81
CA ALA A 43 2.48 -6.70 10.99
C ALA A 43 2.90 -8.16 11.07
N THR A 44 4.21 -8.42 11.11
CA THR A 44 4.82 -9.77 11.09
C THR A 44 5.22 -10.25 12.48
N GLY A 45 5.58 -9.35 13.40
CA GLY A 45 6.22 -9.72 14.66
C GLY A 45 7.74 -9.92 14.55
N GLU A 46 8.28 -9.86 13.33
CA GLU A 46 9.66 -10.19 13.02
C GLU A 46 10.60 -8.97 13.09
N PRO A 47 11.89 -9.16 13.41
CA PRO A 47 12.85 -8.07 13.50
C PRO A 47 13.10 -7.43 12.12
N VAL A 48 12.89 -6.11 12.03
CA VAL A 48 13.13 -5.34 10.79
C VAL A 48 14.19 -4.26 11.03
N MET A 49 15.26 -4.27 10.22
CA MET A 49 16.29 -3.24 10.26
C MET A 49 15.78 -1.94 9.62
N ALA A 50 15.80 -0.84 10.38
CA ALA A 50 15.58 0.49 9.85
C ALA A 50 16.88 1.06 9.22
N ILE A 51 16.82 1.41 7.94
CA ILE A 51 17.92 2.13 7.26
C ILE A 51 17.59 3.62 7.25
N GLY A 52 18.49 4.42 7.80
CA GLY A 52 18.43 5.89 7.83
C GLY A 52 17.58 6.46 8.97
N GLY A 53 16.86 5.64 9.74
CA GLY A 53 16.05 6.14 10.85
C GLY A 53 14.84 6.98 10.39
N PHE A 54 14.32 7.85 11.26
CA PHE A 54 13.14 8.66 10.92
C PHE A 54 13.42 9.73 9.85
N ASN A 55 14.58 10.39 9.92
CA ASN A 55 14.95 11.51 9.05
C ASN A 55 15.99 11.16 7.97
N GLY A 56 16.42 9.90 7.86
CA GLY A 56 17.50 9.50 6.95
C GLY A 56 18.91 9.75 7.49
N THR A 57 19.03 10.18 8.75
CA THR A 57 20.29 10.62 9.37
C THR A 57 20.86 9.65 10.40
N ASP A 58 20.09 8.63 10.79
CA ASP A 58 20.56 7.68 11.79
C ASP A 58 21.69 6.82 11.20
N PRO A 59 22.71 6.46 12.00
CA PRO A 59 23.79 5.61 11.54
C PRO A 59 23.25 4.35 10.85
N SER A 60 23.70 4.15 9.62
CA SER A 60 23.22 3.06 8.77
C SER A 60 24.40 2.35 8.11
N PRO A 61 24.25 1.07 7.74
CA PRO A 61 25.28 0.37 7.01
C PRO A 61 25.62 1.10 5.71
N THR A 62 26.90 1.14 5.34
CA THR A 62 27.29 1.46 3.97
C THR A 62 26.71 0.44 3.00
N LEU A 63 26.62 0.77 1.70
CA LEU A 63 26.15 -0.18 0.68
C LEU A 63 26.94 -1.49 0.70
N ALA A 64 28.27 -1.40 0.86
CA ALA A 64 29.14 -2.57 0.91
C ALA A 64 28.84 -3.45 2.14
N GLN A 65 28.62 -2.83 3.31
CA GLN A 65 28.24 -3.57 4.52
C GLN A 65 26.85 -4.20 4.39
N PHE A 66 25.89 -3.48 3.81
CA PHE A 66 24.55 -4.01 3.56
C PHE A 66 24.59 -5.25 2.66
N GLN A 67 25.33 -5.17 1.56
CA GLN A 67 25.55 -6.31 0.66
C GLN A 67 26.24 -7.48 1.38
N GLN A 68 27.18 -7.19 2.28
CA GLN A 68 27.80 -8.22 3.10
C GLN A 68 26.78 -8.87 4.05
N TYR A 69 25.90 -8.09 4.70
CA TYR A 69 24.87 -8.63 5.57
C TYR A 69 23.87 -9.53 4.85
N MET A 70 23.52 -9.22 3.60
CA MET A 70 22.73 -10.12 2.77
C MET A 70 23.48 -11.42 2.44
N LYS A 71 24.77 -11.33 2.08
CA LYS A 71 25.61 -12.50 1.79
C LYS A 71 25.82 -13.40 3.01
N ASP A 72 25.95 -12.79 4.19
CA ASP A 72 26.14 -13.47 5.46
C ASP A 72 24.83 -14.07 6.01
N GLY A 73 23.70 -13.91 5.31
CA GLY A 73 22.40 -14.37 5.81
C GLY A 73 21.94 -13.62 7.06
N LYS A 74 22.40 -12.38 7.26
CA LYS A 74 21.91 -11.56 8.38
C LYS A 74 20.59 -10.88 8.05
N ILE A 75 20.37 -10.55 6.78
CA ILE A 75 19.17 -9.87 6.28
C ILE A 75 18.54 -10.77 5.21
N HIS A 76 17.27 -11.13 5.40
CA HIS A 76 16.56 -11.96 4.43
C HIS A 76 16.08 -11.11 3.24
N TYR A 77 15.22 -10.11 3.48
CA TYR A 77 14.64 -9.28 2.42
C TYR A 77 15.03 -7.81 2.50
N PHE A 78 15.05 -7.12 1.36
CA PHE A 78 15.10 -5.66 1.30
C PHE A 78 13.78 -5.10 0.79
N VAL A 79 13.11 -4.31 1.61
CA VAL A 79 11.88 -3.62 1.24
C VAL A 79 12.24 -2.21 0.75
N SER A 80 12.42 -2.08 -0.56
CA SER A 80 12.52 -0.76 -1.19
C SER A 80 11.15 -0.09 -1.07
N GLY A 81 11.08 1.04 -0.39
CA GLY A 81 9.82 1.70 -0.04
C GLY A 81 8.88 1.88 -1.24
N GLY A 82 7.76 1.17 -1.20
CA GLY A 82 6.61 1.30 -2.07
C GLY A 82 5.37 1.62 -1.27
N GLY A 83 5.46 2.60 -0.35
CA GLY A 83 4.28 3.20 0.25
C GLY A 83 3.54 3.95 -0.85
N SER A 84 2.64 3.26 -1.55
CA SER A 84 1.77 3.83 -2.57
C SER A 84 0.85 4.88 -1.94
N ARG A 85 1.38 6.08 -1.71
CA ARG A 85 0.57 7.29 -1.75
C ARG A 85 0.31 7.60 -3.22
N LEU A 86 -0.50 6.77 -3.87
CA LEU A 86 -1.25 7.30 -4.99
C LEU A 86 -2.19 8.36 -4.39
N PRO A 87 -2.13 9.62 -4.83
CA PRO A 87 -3.16 10.59 -4.49
C PRO A 87 -4.52 9.97 -4.81
N ARG A 88 -5.52 10.13 -3.93
CA ARG A 88 -6.89 9.65 -4.22
C ARG A 88 -7.43 10.20 -5.55
N ASP A 89 -6.83 11.27 -6.04
CA ASP A 89 -7.11 11.99 -7.28
C ASP A 89 -6.52 11.28 -8.52
N ALA A 90 -5.40 10.56 -8.36
CA ALA A 90 -4.71 9.86 -9.46
C ALA A 90 -5.45 8.58 -9.90
N MET A 91 -6.34 8.04 -9.06
CA MET A 91 -7.12 6.83 -9.34
C MET A 91 -8.34 7.10 -10.25
N HIS A 92 -8.75 8.38 -10.42
CA HIS A 92 -9.83 8.76 -11.34
C HIS A 92 -9.36 8.88 -12.80
N ALA A 93 -8.05 9.02 -13.03
CA ALA A 93 -7.46 9.33 -14.33
C ALA A 93 -7.16 8.08 -15.21
N LEU A 94 -7.37 6.87 -14.70
CA LEU A 94 -7.15 5.60 -15.42
C LEU A 94 -8.44 4.79 -15.65
N SER A 95 -9.56 5.47 -15.90
CA SER A 95 -10.72 4.82 -16.53
C SER A 95 -10.57 4.88 -18.06
N PRO A 96 -10.36 3.76 -18.77
CA PRO A 96 -10.52 3.76 -20.22
C PRO A 96 -11.97 4.09 -20.55
N HIS A 97 -12.16 5.23 -21.21
CA HIS A 97 -13.43 5.71 -21.73
C HIS A 97 -14.03 4.65 -22.68
N ARG A 98 -14.90 3.77 -22.16
CA ARG A 98 -15.78 2.99 -23.03
C ARG A 98 -17.05 3.78 -23.24
N ALA A 99 -17.10 4.38 -24.43
CA ALA A 99 -18.27 4.98 -25.04
C ALA A 99 -19.49 4.05 -25.05
N GLN A 100 -20.65 4.70 -25.27
CA GLN A 100 -21.96 4.16 -25.64
C GLN A 100 -22.80 3.71 -24.43
N SER A 101 -23.87 4.41 -24.10
CA SER A 101 -25.14 4.18 -24.82
C SER A 101 -26.07 5.39 -24.88
N ARG A 102 -26.78 5.41 -25.98
CA ARG A 102 -27.50 6.49 -26.67
C ARG A 102 -29.00 6.38 -26.37
N VAL A 103 -29.61 7.52 -25.95
CA VAL A 103 -31.03 8.00 -26.00
C VAL A 103 -32.24 7.05 -25.89
N HIS A 104 -33.26 7.48 -25.12
CA HIS A 104 -34.67 7.84 -25.49
C HIS A 104 -35.60 7.75 -24.25
N PRO A 105 -36.85 8.27 -24.26
CA PRO A 105 -37.34 9.62 -24.59
C PRO A 105 -38.14 10.27 -23.43
N VAL A 106 -38.51 11.54 -23.61
CA VAL A 106 -39.37 12.31 -22.71
C VAL A 106 -40.80 11.73 -22.67
N ARG A 107 -41.38 11.57 -21.47
CA ARG A 107 -42.83 11.35 -21.32
C ARG A 107 -43.31 12.10 -20.08
N GLY A 108 -44.00 13.21 -20.31
CA GLY A 108 -44.63 13.98 -19.25
C GLY A 108 -45.81 13.26 -18.63
N SER A 109 -46.20 13.67 -17.42
CA SER A 109 -47.57 13.75 -16.94
C SER A 109 -47.56 14.51 -15.60
N THR A 110 -48.39 15.55 -15.56
CA THR A 110 -48.64 16.57 -14.52
C THR A 110 -48.99 16.01 -13.14
N PRO A 111 -48.65 16.70 -12.04
CA PRO A 111 -49.43 16.64 -10.80
C PRO A 111 -50.33 17.88 -10.67
N GLY A 112 -51.62 17.65 -10.41
CA GLY A 112 -52.65 18.67 -10.29
C GLY A 112 -52.60 19.51 -9.01
N THR A 113 -53.13 20.73 -9.18
CA THR A 113 -53.90 21.60 -8.28
C THR A 113 -53.62 21.60 -6.76
N PRO A 114 -53.32 22.79 -6.21
CA PRO A 114 -53.94 23.34 -5.01
C PRO A 114 -54.82 24.52 -5.42
N GLY A 115 -56.11 24.64 -5.08
CA GLY A 115 -56.67 24.50 -3.73
C GLY A 115 -56.58 25.82 -2.98
N ALA A 116 -57.65 26.64 -3.08
CA ALA A 116 -58.07 27.73 -2.16
C ALA A 116 -57.49 29.16 -2.28
N ARG A 117 -58.39 30.08 -2.64
CA ARG A 117 -58.65 31.49 -2.19
C ARG A 117 -59.19 32.28 -3.38
N THR A 118 -60.27 33.06 -3.32
CA THR A 118 -61.06 33.73 -2.28
C THR A 118 -62.48 33.89 -2.80
#